data_AF-A0A2V7F440-F1
#
_entry.id   AF-A0A2V7F440-F1
#
_cell.length_a   1.000
_cell.length_b   1.000
_cell.length_c   1.000
_cell.angle_alpha   90.00
_cell.angle_beta   90.00
_cell.angle_gamma   90.00
#
_symmetry.space_group_name_H-M   'P 1'
#
loop_
_entity.id
_entity.type
_entity.pdbx_description
1 polymer ?
#
loop_
_entity_poly.entity_id
_entity_poly.type
_entity_poly.pdbx_seq_one_letter_code
_entity_poly.pdbx_strand_id
1 'polypeptide(L)'
;MRAGRGGDLARAGHHAGAGSGAALALDGGARGVSQGGPLSLARHRVLALAAIVFVSLVTPRAVWSAERANGYVLDWDSGTGKSYVIPAAEIVGFVGALNAFNRLVIDEDTYGTDGHSIWENLHTAPEFDNDPFHVNQIGHPYQGSIYYGLARSAGLNYWESLAATLFGSFLWETAGETTAPSLNDYVTTTLGGSFVGEAAFRMASLLLEGGGETPGFWRELGAAVLSPGLGFNRLVFGDRFKPVFPSHDPAVYIRLRAGVTLTTSVANAHLSPDVQEQDGSLDFYMTYGLPGKPGYTYKRPFDFFLFEFTAVPNARTAADAIENLTVRGLLVGDKYAVGDNYRGVWGLFGGYEYLSPQVFNVATTNFALGTVGQWWLTRTVALQGTALLGVGFGASGTAGRHAERDFRYGVIPEPLLGLRLIVSDLAMLEAAGRQYWIVGIGKGASPHADEFGHERIDRGTIGLTVRVFGPHALSLHYVVSAREASVPGGGDRHQSVETLTLSYNFLGHTRFGAVEWRPEEMPRR
;
A
#
# COMPACT_ATOMS: atom_id res chain seq x y z
N MET A 1 -15.43 -61.55 47.16
CA MET A 1 -16.47 -62.60 47.27
C MET A 1 -17.82 -62.00 46.89
N ARG A 2 -18.55 -62.67 45.97
CA ARG A 2 -20.00 -62.59 45.63
C ARG A 2 -20.62 -61.18 45.49
N ALA A 3 -21.00 -60.69 44.31
CA ALA A 3 -22.01 -61.16 43.35
C ALA A 3 -23.47 -61.15 43.86
N GLY A 4 -24.34 -60.52 43.06
CA GLY A 4 -25.80 -60.74 43.00
C GLY A 4 -26.60 -59.45 43.15
N ARG A 5 -27.14 -58.85 42.07
CA ARG A 5 -28.43 -59.19 41.41
C ARG A 5 -29.59 -59.20 42.42
N GLY A 6 -30.73 -58.55 42.22
CA GLY A 6 -31.35 -57.92 41.06
C GLY A 6 -32.83 -57.70 41.39
N GLY A 7 -33.65 -57.33 40.40
CA GLY A 7 -35.09 -57.59 40.44
C GLY A 7 -36.03 -56.39 40.51
N ASP A 8 -36.17 -55.68 39.40
CA ASP A 8 -37.38 -55.60 38.57
C ASP A 8 -38.78 -55.25 39.15
N LEU A 9 -39.45 -54.40 38.34
CA LEU A 9 -40.88 -54.30 38.00
C LEU A 9 -41.85 -53.53 38.91
N ALA A 10 -42.36 -52.41 38.38
CA ALA A 10 -43.75 -52.27 37.87
C ALA A 10 -44.41 -50.90 38.13
N ARG A 11 -44.64 -50.19 37.01
CA ARG A 11 -45.87 -49.51 36.57
C ARG A 11 -46.60 -48.45 37.44
N ALA A 12 -46.78 -47.33 36.73
CA ALA A 12 -48.01 -46.55 36.52
C ALA A 12 -48.34 -45.40 37.49
N GLY A 13 -48.60 -44.23 36.89
CA GLY A 13 -49.28 -43.13 37.56
C GLY A 13 -48.90 -41.77 36.98
N HIS A 14 -49.54 -41.37 35.89
CA HIS A 14 -49.63 -39.98 35.46
C HIS A 14 -50.16 -39.11 36.61
N HIS A 15 -49.56 -37.94 36.86
CA HIS A 15 -50.28 -36.67 36.94
C HIS A 15 -49.29 -35.49 36.91
N ALA A 16 -49.59 -34.55 36.01
CA ALA A 16 -48.89 -33.29 35.82
C ALA A 16 -49.38 -32.23 36.80
N GLY A 17 -48.51 -31.28 37.13
CA GLY A 17 -48.89 -29.95 37.59
C GLY A 17 -48.17 -29.49 38.85
N ALA A 18 -47.14 -28.67 38.67
CA ALA A 18 -46.85 -27.45 39.44
C ALA A 18 -45.44 -26.97 39.11
N GLY A 19 -45.36 -25.89 38.34
CA GLY A 19 -44.12 -25.14 38.16
C GLY A 19 -43.89 -24.20 39.33
N SER A 20 -42.67 -24.20 39.86
CA SER A 20 -42.03 -23.06 40.53
C SER A 20 -40.62 -23.48 40.96
N GLY A 21 -39.60 -22.68 40.63
CA GLY A 21 -38.29 -22.77 41.30
C GLY A 21 -37.07 -22.61 40.40
N ALA A 22 -36.69 -21.34 40.17
CA ALA A 22 -35.34 -20.79 40.03
C ALA A 22 -34.21 -21.61 39.35
N ALA A 23 -33.65 -21.03 38.28
CA ALA A 23 -32.20 -21.02 38.05
C ALA A 23 -31.79 -19.83 37.17
N LEU A 24 -30.68 -19.22 37.54
CA LEU A 24 -30.10 -17.99 37.00
C LEU A 24 -29.52 -18.15 35.59
N ALA A 25 -29.56 -17.02 34.87
CA ALA A 25 -28.56 -16.44 33.97
C ALA A 25 -27.73 -17.35 33.04
N LEU A 26 -27.83 -17.08 31.74
CA LEU A 26 -26.73 -16.74 30.81
C LEU A 26 -27.35 -16.60 29.40
N ASP A 27 -27.54 -15.36 28.94
CA ASP A 27 -27.94 -15.06 27.56
C ASP A 27 -26.91 -14.08 26.97
N GLY A 28 -26.47 -14.38 25.76
CA GLY A 28 -25.32 -13.75 25.10
C GLY A 28 -24.83 -14.58 23.91
N GLY A 29 -25.78 -15.04 23.09
CA GLY A 29 -25.54 -15.90 21.94
C GLY A 29 -24.92 -15.14 20.77
N ALA A 30 -23.75 -15.62 20.35
CA ALA A 30 -23.13 -15.35 19.07
C ALA A 30 -24.12 -15.55 17.90
N ARG A 31 -24.26 -14.55 17.02
CA ARG A 31 -24.88 -14.72 15.69
C ARG A 31 -23.79 -14.72 14.63
N GLY A 32 -23.66 -15.87 13.98
CA GLY A 32 -22.76 -16.10 12.85
C GLY A 32 -23.23 -15.40 11.58
N VAL A 33 -22.26 -14.91 10.82
CA VAL A 33 -22.42 -14.35 9.47
C VAL A 33 -22.76 -15.48 8.50
N SER A 34 -23.89 -15.37 7.79
CA SER A 34 -24.35 -16.36 6.82
C SER A 34 -23.50 -16.33 5.55
N GLN A 35 -23.09 -17.50 5.07
CA GLN A 35 -22.43 -17.70 3.77
C GLN A 35 -23.35 -17.27 2.61
N GLY A 36 -22.89 -16.34 1.77
CA GLY A 36 -23.63 -15.84 0.61
C GLY A 36 -23.63 -16.82 -0.57
N GLY A 37 -24.82 -17.14 -1.11
CA GLY A 37 -24.99 -17.95 -2.31
C GLY A 37 -24.70 -17.21 -3.63
N PRO A 38 -24.68 -17.91 -4.78
CA PRO A 38 -24.24 -17.38 -6.09
C PRO A 38 -25.05 -16.17 -6.63
N LEU A 39 -26.27 -15.95 -6.13
CA LEU A 39 -27.08 -14.76 -6.42
C LEU A 39 -26.56 -13.47 -5.75
N SER A 40 -25.77 -13.61 -4.69
CA SER A 40 -25.09 -12.50 -4.01
C SER A 40 -24.01 -11.90 -4.92
N LEU A 41 -23.09 -12.72 -5.45
CA LEU A 41 -22.00 -12.23 -6.31
C LEU A 41 -22.47 -11.50 -7.58
N ALA A 42 -23.61 -11.89 -8.16
CA ALA A 42 -24.18 -11.22 -9.32
C ALA A 42 -24.70 -9.80 -8.98
N ARG A 43 -25.35 -9.64 -7.82
CA ARG A 43 -25.76 -8.31 -7.32
C ARG A 43 -24.56 -7.40 -7.03
N HIS A 44 -23.49 -7.94 -6.44
CA HIS A 44 -22.29 -7.17 -6.11
C HIS A 44 -21.55 -6.69 -7.38
N ARG A 45 -21.54 -7.49 -8.46
CA ARG A 45 -20.94 -7.10 -9.76
C ARG A 45 -21.77 -6.05 -10.50
N VAL A 46 -23.10 -6.16 -10.47
CA VAL A 46 -24.01 -5.18 -11.10
C VAL A 46 -23.99 -3.85 -10.37
N LEU A 47 -23.80 -3.85 -9.04
CA LEU A 47 -23.75 -2.64 -8.22
C LEU A 47 -22.37 -1.95 -8.21
N ALA A 48 -21.26 -2.70 -8.31
CA ALA A 48 -19.93 -2.11 -8.50
C ALA A 48 -19.79 -1.41 -9.87
N LEU A 49 -20.38 -2.00 -10.92
CA LEU A 49 -20.54 -1.33 -12.22
C LEU A 49 -21.45 -0.09 -12.11
N ALA A 50 -22.48 -0.14 -11.27
CA ALA A 50 -23.33 1.02 -11.01
C ALA A 50 -22.57 2.15 -10.31
N ALA A 51 -21.66 1.88 -9.36
CA ALA A 51 -20.84 2.90 -8.70
C ALA A 51 -19.89 3.62 -9.67
N ILE A 52 -19.24 2.89 -10.58
CA ILE A 52 -18.40 3.46 -11.66
C ILE A 52 -19.23 4.30 -12.65
N VAL A 53 -20.45 3.85 -12.96
CA VAL A 53 -21.42 4.59 -13.79
C VAL A 53 -22.05 5.78 -13.03
N PHE A 54 -22.10 5.75 -11.70
CA PHE A 54 -22.69 6.83 -10.90
C PHE A 54 -21.73 8.01 -10.72
N VAL A 55 -20.41 7.76 -10.59
CA VAL A 55 -19.38 8.83 -10.60
C VAL A 55 -19.43 9.64 -11.91
N SER A 56 -19.84 9.02 -13.03
CA SER A 56 -20.05 9.72 -14.30
C SER A 56 -21.44 10.40 -14.43
N LEU A 57 -22.39 10.14 -13.53
CA LEU A 57 -23.74 10.71 -13.54
C LEU A 57 -23.97 11.86 -12.55
N VAL A 58 -23.21 11.95 -11.46
CA VAL A 58 -23.38 12.96 -10.38
C VAL A 58 -22.59 14.24 -10.62
N THR A 59 -21.72 14.27 -11.63
CA THR A 59 -20.95 15.47 -11.97
C THR A 59 -21.88 16.54 -12.61
N PRO A 60 -21.94 17.77 -12.05
CA PRO A 60 -22.89 18.77 -12.51
C PRO A 60 -22.59 19.21 -13.95
N ARG A 61 -23.48 18.82 -14.88
CA ARG A 61 -23.44 19.16 -16.32
C ARG A 61 -23.27 20.66 -16.61
N ALA A 62 -23.64 21.53 -15.65
CA ALA A 62 -23.49 22.98 -15.76
C ALA A 62 -22.02 23.43 -15.75
N VAL A 63 -21.20 22.89 -14.84
CA VAL A 63 -19.74 23.17 -14.76
C VAL A 63 -19.03 22.67 -16.03
N TRP A 64 -19.51 21.56 -16.59
CA TRP A 64 -18.96 20.93 -17.79
C TRP A 64 -19.16 21.76 -19.06
N SER A 65 -20.29 22.47 -19.16
CA SER A 65 -20.63 23.27 -20.35
C SER A 65 -19.79 24.54 -20.47
N ALA A 66 -19.44 25.17 -19.34
CA ALA A 66 -18.66 26.41 -19.31
C ALA A 66 -17.16 26.16 -19.58
N GLU A 67 -16.60 25.04 -19.08
CA GLU A 67 -15.17 24.74 -19.32
C GLU A 67 -14.90 24.03 -20.66
N ARG A 68 -15.80 23.19 -21.18
CA ARG A 68 -15.64 22.62 -22.55
C ARG A 68 -15.56 23.70 -23.62
N ALA A 69 -16.25 24.83 -23.41
CA ALA A 69 -16.28 25.94 -24.35
C ALA A 69 -14.93 26.66 -24.50
N ASN A 70 -14.02 26.52 -23.53
CA ASN A 70 -12.74 27.24 -23.53
C ASN A 70 -11.51 26.42 -23.96
N GLY A 71 -11.67 25.13 -24.27
CA GLY A 71 -10.72 24.38 -25.11
C GLY A 71 -9.23 24.47 -24.75
N TYR A 72 -8.86 24.36 -23.48
CA TYR A 72 -7.42 24.29 -23.10
C TYR A 72 -6.98 22.83 -23.00
N VAL A 73 -6.20 22.37 -23.98
CA VAL A 73 -5.47 21.09 -23.89
C VAL A 73 -4.36 21.24 -22.84
N LEU A 74 -4.21 20.24 -21.97
CA LEU A 74 -3.19 20.27 -20.92
C LEU A 74 -1.77 20.27 -21.52
N ASP A 75 -0.98 21.26 -21.15
CA ASP A 75 0.45 21.32 -21.42
C ASP A 75 1.21 21.17 -20.10
N TRP A 76 1.94 20.07 -19.96
CA TRP A 76 2.61 19.71 -18.70
C TRP A 76 3.78 20.62 -18.34
N ASP A 77 4.44 21.22 -19.33
CA ASP A 77 5.64 22.05 -19.11
C ASP A 77 5.27 23.46 -18.67
N SER A 78 4.24 24.05 -19.27
CA SER A 78 3.73 25.39 -18.92
C SER A 78 2.67 25.37 -17.82
N GLY A 79 2.00 24.23 -17.62
CA GLY A 79 0.82 24.11 -16.76
C GLY A 79 -0.45 24.72 -17.37
N THR A 80 -0.41 25.12 -18.65
CA THR A 80 -1.60 25.62 -19.36
C THR A 80 -2.63 24.50 -19.48
N GLY A 81 -3.92 24.82 -19.28
CA GLY A 81 -5.00 23.83 -19.34
C GLY A 81 -5.23 22.99 -18.09
N LYS A 82 -4.44 23.19 -17.03
CA LYS A 82 -4.73 22.62 -15.70
C LYS A 82 -6.08 23.11 -15.16
N SER A 83 -6.73 22.31 -14.31
CA SER A 83 -7.99 22.70 -13.63
C SER A 83 -7.96 22.35 -12.15
N TYR A 84 -8.33 23.32 -11.30
CA TYR A 84 -8.59 23.09 -9.88
C TYR A 84 -10.04 22.68 -9.60
N VAL A 85 -10.98 23.09 -10.47
CA VAL A 85 -12.41 22.86 -10.27
C VAL A 85 -12.78 21.42 -10.58
N ILE A 86 -12.22 20.86 -11.65
CA ILE A 86 -12.47 19.46 -12.03
C ILE A 86 -12.11 18.50 -10.90
N PRO A 87 -10.86 18.46 -10.39
CA PRO A 87 -10.52 17.50 -9.36
C PRO A 87 -11.27 17.75 -8.04
N ALA A 88 -11.60 19.00 -7.70
CA ALA A 88 -12.46 19.27 -6.54
C ALA A 88 -13.85 18.64 -6.70
N ALA A 89 -14.47 18.78 -7.87
CA ALA A 89 -15.77 18.17 -8.18
C ALA A 89 -15.69 16.64 -8.28
N GLU A 90 -14.61 16.09 -8.83
CA GLU A 90 -14.36 14.65 -8.92
C GLU A 90 -14.20 14.02 -7.54
N ILE A 91 -13.44 14.68 -6.64
CA ILE A 91 -13.24 14.20 -5.27
C ILE A 91 -14.56 14.23 -4.50
N VAL A 92 -15.34 15.32 -4.57
CA VAL A 92 -16.68 15.39 -3.95
C VAL A 92 -17.59 14.29 -4.52
N GLY A 93 -17.59 14.10 -5.85
CA GLY A 93 -18.39 13.07 -6.50
C GLY A 93 -17.97 11.66 -6.10
N PHE A 94 -16.67 11.40 -5.98
CA PHE A 94 -16.12 10.12 -5.53
C PHE A 94 -16.51 9.85 -4.06
N VAL A 95 -16.31 10.81 -3.15
CA VAL A 95 -16.67 10.68 -1.73
C VAL A 95 -18.16 10.39 -1.59
N GLY A 96 -19.01 11.16 -2.29
CA GLY A 96 -20.46 10.92 -2.28
C GLY A 96 -20.85 9.55 -2.84
N ALA A 97 -20.20 9.09 -3.91
CA ALA A 97 -20.46 7.77 -4.48
C ALA A 97 -19.97 6.63 -3.56
N LEU A 98 -18.82 6.79 -2.91
CA LEU A 98 -18.26 5.82 -1.97
C LEU A 98 -19.14 5.72 -0.71
N ASN A 99 -19.56 6.86 -0.13
CA ASN A 99 -20.50 6.89 0.98
C ASN A 99 -21.82 6.20 0.60
N ALA A 100 -22.40 6.54 -0.56
CA ALA A 100 -23.64 5.92 -1.02
C ALA A 100 -23.50 4.40 -1.20
N PHE A 101 -22.37 3.94 -1.74
CA PHE A 101 -22.09 2.51 -1.85
C PHE A 101 -21.98 1.85 -0.48
N ASN A 102 -21.20 2.42 0.44
CA ASN A 102 -21.00 1.87 1.78
C ASN A 102 -22.31 1.83 2.58
N ARG A 103 -23.13 2.89 2.49
CA ARG A 103 -24.47 2.94 3.10
C ARG A 103 -25.40 1.84 2.59
N LEU A 104 -25.36 1.55 1.29
CA LEU A 104 -26.26 0.58 0.67
C LEU A 104 -25.79 -0.88 0.79
N VAL A 105 -24.48 -1.10 0.95
CA VAL A 105 -23.86 -2.43 0.81
C VAL A 105 -23.16 -2.90 2.09
N ILE A 106 -22.56 -1.97 2.85
CA ILE A 106 -21.74 -2.29 4.02
C ILE A 106 -22.55 -2.11 5.30
N ASP A 107 -22.93 -0.88 5.63
CA ASP A 107 -23.63 -0.55 6.87
C ASP A 107 -24.39 0.78 6.76
N GLU A 108 -25.67 0.82 7.12
CA GLU A 108 -26.42 2.08 7.04
C GLU A 108 -26.11 3.00 8.23
N ASP A 109 -25.81 2.45 9.40
CA ASP A 109 -25.66 3.25 10.63
C ASP A 109 -24.37 4.09 10.62
N THR A 110 -23.27 3.51 10.15
CA THR A 110 -21.95 4.18 10.05
C THR A 110 -21.88 5.15 8.87
N TYR A 111 -22.50 4.80 7.74
CA TYR A 111 -22.40 5.60 6.51
C TYR A 111 -23.67 6.43 6.21
N GLY A 112 -24.64 6.42 7.13
CA GLY A 112 -25.91 7.15 7.04
C GLY A 112 -25.77 8.64 7.32
N THR A 113 -24.78 9.30 6.72
CA THR A 113 -24.45 10.70 7.01
C THR A 113 -25.56 11.67 6.62
N ASP A 114 -25.72 12.70 7.44
CA ASP A 114 -26.67 13.79 7.23
C ASP A 114 -26.08 15.13 7.71
N GLY A 115 -26.88 16.21 7.62
CA GLY A 115 -26.41 17.54 8.03
C GLY A 115 -26.07 17.64 9.52
N HIS A 116 -26.65 16.79 10.38
CA HIS A 116 -26.34 16.75 11.80
C HIS A 116 -25.00 16.06 12.03
N SER A 117 -24.79 14.87 11.48
CA SER A 117 -23.51 14.15 11.65
C SER A 117 -22.33 14.94 11.09
N ILE A 118 -22.52 15.61 9.94
CA ILE A 118 -21.52 16.50 9.34
C ILE A 118 -21.20 17.65 10.29
N TRP A 119 -22.22 18.29 10.86
CA TRP A 119 -22.03 19.41 11.79
C TRP A 119 -21.31 18.96 13.07
N GLU A 120 -21.66 17.80 13.59
CA GLU A 120 -21.01 17.18 14.74
C GLU A 120 -19.53 16.90 14.45
N ASN A 121 -19.20 16.25 13.34
CA ASN A 121 -17.82 15.93 12.97
C ASN A 121 -16.95 17.17 12.75
N LEU A 122 -17.51 18.27 12.26
CA LEU A 122 -16.81 19.56 12.15
C LEU A 122 -16.39 20.15 13.52
N HIS A 123 -17.04 19.75 14.61
CA HIS A 123 -16.78 20.25 15.97
C HIS A 123 -16.12 19.21 16.88
N THR A 124 -15.97 17.97 16.41
CA THR A 124 -15.35 16.88 17.14
C THR A 124 -13.85 16.84 16.86
N ALA A 125 -13.04 16.71 17.91
CA ALA A 125 -11.60 16.55 17.75
C ALA A 125 -11.29 15.18 17.13
N PRO A 126 -10.33 15.10 16.18
CA PRO A 126 -9.97 13.81 15.60
C PRO A 126 -9.45 12.83 16.65
N GLU A 127 -9.85 11.57 16.51
CA GLU A 127 -9.42 10.48 17.37
C GLU A 127 -8.65 9.42 16.59
N PHE A 128 -7.88 8.55 17.25
CA PHE A 128 -7.47 7.31 16.59
C PHE A 128 -8.69 6.39 16.48
N ASP A 129 -8.94 5.85 15.29
CA ASP A 129 -9.97 4.84 15.07
C ASP A 129 -9.50 3.44 15.54
N ASN A 130 -10.40 2.45 15.45
CA ASN A 130 -10.12 1.05 15.78
C ASN A 130 -10.44 0.11 14.60
N ASP A 131 -10.29 0.62 13.38
CA ASP A 131 -10.63 -0.13 12.18
C ASP A 131 -9.65 -1.28 11.94
N PRO A 132 -10.05 -2.34 11.21
CA PRO A 132 -9.16 -3.46 10.96
C PRO A 132 -7.86 -2.99 10.29
N PHE A 133 -6.71 -3.53 10.73
CA PHE A 133 -5.38 -3.08 10.29
C PHE A 133 -5.26 -2.92 8.76
N HIS A 134 -5.81 -3.85 7.98
CA HIS A 134 -5.75 -3.82 6.52
C HIS A 134 -6.61 -2.70 5.90
N VAL A 135 -7.72 -2.31 6.52
CA VAL A 135 -8.54 -1.17 6.06
C VAL A 135 -7.73 0.11 6.23
N ASN A 136 -7.24 0.37 7.44
CA ASN A 136 -6.45 1.56 7.77
C ASN A 136 -5.15 1.65 6.97
N GLN A 137 -4.50 0.51 6.75
CA GLN A 137 -3.15 0.46 6.22
C GLN A 137 -3.08 -0.02 4.76
N ILE A 138 -4.20 -0.18 4.06
CA ILE A 138 -4.19 -0.37 2.59
C ILE A 138 -5.32 0.45 1.95
N GLY A 139 -6.53 0.38 2.53
CA GLY A 139 -7.70 1.10 2.05
C GLY A 139 -7.48 2.61 2.00
N HIS A 140 -7.06 3.22 3.10
CA HIS A 140 -6.84 4.68 3.19
C HIS A 140 -5.75 5.20 2.23
N PRO A 141 -4.55 4.59 2.16
CA PRO A 141 -3.55 4.96 1.15
C PRO A 141 -4.08 4.77 -0.29
N TYR A 142 -4.84 3.71 -0.57
CA TYR A 142 -5.42 3.49 -1.89
C TYR A 142 -6.46 4.56 -2.24
N GLN A 143 -7.38 4.88 -1.34
CA GLN A 143 -8.36 5.97 -1.51
C GLN A 143 -7.67 7.32 -1.71
N GLY A 144 -6.65 7.62 -0.92
CA GLY A 144 -5.83 8.82 -1.08
C GLY A 144 -5.09 8.87 -2.42
N SER A 145 -4.62 7.72 -2.92
CA SER A 145 -4.00 7.62 -4.25
C SER A 145 -4.97 7.95 -5.38
N ILE A 146 -6.28 7.68 -5.19
CA ILE A 146 -7.33 8.05 -6.15
C ILE A 146 -7.53 9.57 -6.15
N TYR A 147 -7.69 10.20 -4.98
CA TYR A 147 -7.79 11.66 -4.88
C TYR A 147 -6.58 12.36 -5.51
N TYR A 148 -5.39 11.84 -5.20
CA TYR A 148 -4.14 12.33 -5.75
C TYR A 148 -4.12 12.19 -7.27
N GLY A 149 -4.49 11.02 -7.79
CA GLY A 149 -4.52 10.72 -9.22
C GLY A 149 -5.52 11.59 -10.01
N LEU A 150 -6.69 11.88 -9.45
CA LEU A 150 -7.69 12.80 -10.04
C LEU A 150 -7.10 14.20 -10.19
N ALA A 151 -6.53 14.75 -9.11
CA ALA A 151 -5.87 16.05 -9.12
C ALA A 151 -4.66 16.09 -10.07
N ARG A 152 -3.76 15.10 -9.93
CA ARG A 152 -2.51 15.04 -10.68
C ARG A 152 -2.76 14.97 -12.17
N SER A 153 -3.73 14.16 -12.62
CA SER A 153 -4.09 14.01 -14.03
C SER A 153 -4.87 15.20 -14.61
N ALA A 154 -5.41 16.09 -13.76
CA ALA A 154 -5.98 17.38 -14.17
C ALA A 154 -4.93 18.50 -14.31
N GLY A 155 -3.63 18.15 -14.27
CA GLY A 155 -2.52 19.09 -14.49
C GLY A 155 -1.94 19.73 -13.24
N LEU A 156 -2.41 19.35 -12.05
CA LEU A 156 -1.84 19.84 -10.79
C LEU A 156 -0.44 19.24 -10.57
N ASN A 157 0.43 20.03 -9.95
CA ASN A 157 1.75 19.55 -9.51
C ASN A 157 1.64 18.71 -8.23
N TYR A 158 2.74 18.09 -7.80
CA TYR A 158 2.77 17.21 -6.62
C TYR A 158 2.16 17.83 -5.36
N TRP A 159 2.51 19.08 -5.05
CA TRP A 159 2.06 19.76 -3.83
C TRP A 159 0.58 20.18 -3.91
N GLU A 160 0.14 20.62 -5.09
CA GLU A 160 -1.28 20.92 -5.35
C GLU A 160 -2.13 19.65 -5.25
N SER A 161 -1.65 18.53 -5.79
CA SER A 161 -2.31 17.23 -5.70
C SER A 161 -2.33 16.70 -4.26
N LEU A 162 -1.26 16.90 -3.48
CA LEU A 162 -1.24 16.61 -2.05
C LEU A 162 -2.33 17.38 -1.30
N ALA A 163 -2.48 18.69 -1.59
CA ALA A 163 -3.53 19.50 -0.98
C ALA A 163 -4.94 19.02 -1.39
N ALA A 164 -5.12 18.57 -2.63
CA ALA A 164 -6.37 17.95 -3.07
C ALA A 164 -6.63 16.60 -2.36
N THR A 165 -5.60 15.79 -2.12
CA THR A 165 -5.73 14.57 -1.33
C THR A 165 -6.15 14.86 0.11
N LEU A 166 -5.55 15.89 0.74
CA LEU A 166 -5.96 16.34 2.08
C LEU A 166 -7.43 16.78 2.09
N PHE A 167 -7.86 17.51 1.06
CA PHE A 167 -9.26 17.90 0.91
C PHE A 167 -10.19 16.67 0.79
N GLY A 168 -9.79 15.65 0.03
CA GLY A 168 -10.54 14.39 -0.07
C GLY A 168 -10.62 13.63 1.26
N SER A 169 -9.51 13.53 1.98
CA SER A 169 -9.48 12.94 3.33
C SER A 169 -10.39 13.71 4.29
N PHE A 170 -10.29 15.05 4.33
CA PHE A 170 -11.18 15.89 5.14
C PHE A 170 -12.66 15.68 4.81
N LEU A 171 -13.02 15.62 3.53
CA LEU A 171 -14.40 15.36 3.14
C LEU A 171 -14.88 13.97 3.58
N TRP A 172 -14.04 12.94 3.47
CA TRP A 172 -14.38 11.60 3.94
C TRP A 172 -14.61 11.58 5.45
N GLU A 173 -13.64 12.08 6.23
CA GLU A 173 -13.74 12.09 7.70
C GLU A 173 -14.92 12.95 8.20
N THR A 174 -15.29 13.99 7.46
CA THR A 174 -16.35 14.91 7.90
C THR A 174 -17.75 14.47 7.44
N ALA A 175 -17.86 13.90 6.23
CA ALA A 175 -19.15 13.66 5.56
C ALA A 175 -19.32 12.25 4.98
N GLY A 176 -18.26 11.44 4.99
CA GLY A 176 -18.30 10.04 4.57
C GLY A 176 -18.84 9.10 5.64
N GLU A 177 -18.66 9.43 6.92
CA GLU A 177 -19.05 8.60 8.06
C GLU A 177 -19.73 9.41 9.17
N THR A 178 -20.51 8.74 10.02
CA THR A 178 -21.18 9.31 11.20
C THR A 178 -20.30 9.29 12.46
N THR A 179 -19.17 8.59 12.39
CA THR A 179 -18.15 8.46 13.42
C THR A 179 -17.26 9.71 13.50
N ALA A 180 -16.58 9.88 14.63
CA ALA A 180 -15.62 10.97 14.81
C ALA A 180 -14.47 10.87 13.79
N PRO A 181 -13.97 12.01 13.27
CA PRO A 181 -12.84 12.03 12.34
C PRO A 181 -11.60 11.27 12.86
N SER A 182 -10.93 10.54 11.97
CA SER A 182 -9.74 9.75 12.29
C SER A 182 -8.43 10.53 12.08
N LEU A 183 -7.63 10.64 13.14
CA LEU A 183 -6.31 11.30 13.08
C LEU A 183 -5.30 10.50 12.25
N ASN A 184 -5.30 9.18 12.37
CA ASN A 184 -4.40 8.33 11.57
C ASN A 184 -4.74 8.41 10.09
N ASP A 185 -6.02 8.52 9.75
CA ASP A 185 -6.46 8.54 8.35
C ASP A 185 -6.08 9.84 7.65
N TYR A 186 -6.06 10.96 8.36
CA TYR A 186 -5.45 12.17 7.84
C TYR A 186 -3.99 11.97 7.43
N VAL A 187 -3.22 11.15 8.15
CA VAL A 187 -1.83 10.85 7.79
C VAL A 187 -1.76 9.83 6.65
N THR A 188 -2.45 8.70 6.77
CA THR A 188 -2.36 7.58 5.81
C THR A 188 -3.03 7.93 4.47
N THR A 189 -4.24 8.49 4.47
CA THR A 189 -4.94 8.91 3.25
C THR A 189 -4.23 10.08 2.59
N THR A 190 -3.80 11.09 3.35
CA THR A 190 -3.17 12.28 2.75
C THR A 190 -1.75 11.99 2.29
N LEU A 191 -0.84 11.70 3.23
CA LEU A 191 0.58 11.56 2.94
C LEU A 191 0.86 10.22 2.28
N GLY A 192 0.43 9.11 2.89
CA GLY A 192 0.60 7.76 2.32
C GLY A 192 -0.04 7.65 0.94
N GLY A 193 -1.27 8.15 0.80
CA GLY A 193 -1.97 8.18 -0.49
C GLY A 193 -1.30 9.06 -1.55
N SER A 194 -0.71 10.20 -1.18
CA SER A 194 0.06 11.01 -2.13
C SER A 194 1.34 10.31 -2.62
N PHE A 195 2.03 9.58 -1.75
CA PHE A 195 3.26 8.87 -2.10
C PHE A 195 2.96 7.69 -3.04
N VAL A 196 1.97 6.86 -2.68
CA VAL A 196 1.49 5.77 -3.52
C VAL A 196 0.94 6.31 -4.84
N GLY A 197 0.14 7.39 -4.78
CA GLY A 197 -0.47 8.04 -5.92
C GLY A 197 0.52 8.62 -6.92
N GLU A 198 1.58 9.30 -6.46
CA GLU A 198 2.61 9.84 -7.37
C GLU A 198 3.41 8.72 -8.03
N ALA A 199 3.80 7.68 -7.29
CA ALA A 199 4.47 6.52 -7.87
C ALA A 199 3.60 5.84 -8.92
N ALA A 200 2.33 5.58 -8.60
CA ALA A 200 1.34 5.01 -9.51
C ALA A 200 1.13 5.87 -10.77
N PHE A 201 0.97 7.18 -10.60
CA PHE A 201 0.81 8.14 -11.69
C PHE A 201 2.04 8.17 -12.61
N ARG A 202 3.26 8.17 -12.04
CA ARG A 202 4.52 8.15 -12.80
C ARG A 202 4.71 6.85 -13.56
N MET A 203 4.38 5.70 -12.95
CA MET A 203 4.42 4.40 -13.62
C MET A 203 3.40 4.31 -14.76
N ALA A 204 2.17 4.76 -14.52
CA ALA A 204 1.12 4.79 -15.54
C ALA A 204 1.50 5.72 -16.71
N SER A 205 2.08 6.88 -16.43
CA SER A 205 2.55 7.82 -17.45
C SER A 205 3.71 7.26 -18.26
N LEU A 206 4.68 6.60 -17.62
CA LEU A 206 5.77 5.91 -18.32
C LEU A 206 5.25 4.78 -19.23
N LEU A 207 4.23 4.04 -18.77
CA LEU A 207 3.59 3.01 -19.58
C LEU A 207 2.94 3.60 -20.84
N LEU A 208 2.26 4.75 -20.72
CA LEU A 208 1.64 5.46 -21.84
C LEU A 208 2.68 6.03 -22.80
N GLU A 209 3.71 6.69 -22.28
CA GLU A 209 4.78 7.32 -23.06
C GLU A 209 5.49 6.30 -23.98
N GLY A 210 5.66 5.06 -23.51
CA GLY A 210 6.20 3.96 -24.30
C GLY A 210 5.35 3.54 -25.51
N GLY A 211 4.16 4.11 -25.70
CA GLY A 211 3.32 3.94 -26.88
C GLY A 211 3.25 5.15 -27.81
N GLY A 212 4.01 6.23 -27.53
CA GLY A 212 4.06 7.43 -28.36
C GLY A 212 2.75 8.23 -28.36
N GLU A 213 2.43 8.87 -29.49
CA GLU A 213 1.24 9.73 -29.63
C GLU A 213 -0.08 8.97 -29.43
N THR A 214 -0.08 7.66 -29.71
CA THR A 214 -1.26 6.80 -29.57
C THR A 214 -0.90 5.54 -28.77
N PRO A 215 -1.00 5.56 -27.43
CA PRO A 215 -0.56 4.45 -26.58
C PRO A 215 -1.26 3.10 -26.86
N GLY A 216 -2.46 3.14 -27.43
CA GLY A 216 -3.24 1.94 -27.74
C GLY A 216 -3.95 1.35 -26.51
N PHE A 217 -4.90 0.46 -26.77
CA PHE A 217 -5.86 -0.02 -25.77
C PHE A 217 -5.20 -0.62 -24.51
N TRP A 218 -4.20 -1.49 -24.67
CA TRP A 218 -3.59 -2.18 -23.52
C TRP A 218 -2.77 -1.25 -22.61
N ARG A 219 -2.14 -0.22 -23.18
CA ARG A 219 -1.42 0.78 -22.37
C ARG A 219 -2.39 1.69 -21.63
N GLU A 220 -3.48 2.11 -22.29
CA GLU A 220 -4.55 2.88 -21.64
C GLU A 220 -5.21 2.09 -20.50
N LEU A 221 -5.51 0.80 -20.73
CA LEU A 221 -6.06 -0.07 -19.69
C LEU A 221 -5.07 -0.26 -18.54
N GLY A 222 -3.80 -0.56 -18.85
CA GLY A 222 -2.77 -0.71 -17.83
C GLY A 222 -2.55 0.57 -17.02
N ALA A 223 -2.58 1.73 -17.67
CA ALA A 223 -2.49 3.03 -17.01
C ALA A 223 -3.69 3.30 -16.10
N ALA A 224 -4.90 2.93 -16.53
CA ALA A 224 -6.10 3.03 -15.70
C ALA A 224 -6.10 2.08 -14.50
N VAL A 225 -5.50 0.89 -14.63
CA VAL A 225 -5.31 -0.05 -13.50
C VAL A 225 -4.28 0.49 -12.52
N LEU A 226 -3.15 1.01 -13.00
CA LEU A 226 -2.10 1.58 -12.15
C LEU A 226 -2.57 2.87 -11.45
N SER A 227 -3.21 3.77 -12.18
CA SER A 227 -3.69 5.06 -11.69
C SER A 227 -5.14 5.29 -12.14
N PRO A 228 -6.13 4.86 -11.33
CA PRO A 228 -7.54 4.99 -11.68
C PRO A 228 -7.97 6.42 -12.00
N GLY A 229 -7.50 7.41 -11.24
CA GLY A 229 -7.78 8.82 -11.51
C GLY A 229 -7.27 9.29 -12.88
N LEU A 230 -6.06 8.90 -13.27
CA LEU A 230 -5.53 9.18 -14.61
C LEU A 230 -6.36 8.51 -15.70
N GLY A 231 -6.69 7.23 -15.54
CA GLY A 231 -7.54 6.51 -16.49
C GLY A 231 -8.92 7.14 -16.65
N PHE A 232 -9.55 7.53 -15.54
CA PHE A 232 -10.84 8.21 -15.53
C PHE A 232 -10.77 9.55 -16.27
N ASN A 233 -9.78 10.38 -15.98
CA ASN A 233 -9.68 11.71 -16.58
C ASN A 233 -9.41 11.65 -18.09
N ARG A 234 -8.55 10.73 -18.53
CA ARG A 234 -8.31 10.46 -19.94
C ARG A 234 -9.55 9.97 -20.68
N LEU A 235 -10.39 9.16 -20.02
CA LEU A 235 -11.63 8.64 -20.57
C LEU A 235 -12.73 9.71 -20.67
N VAL A 236 -12.96 10.46 -19.59
CA VAL A 236 -14.09 11.39 -19.47
C VAL A 236 -13.83 12.73 -20.16
N PHE A 237 -12.63 13.29 -20.00
CA PHE A 237 -12.29 14.60 -20.56
C PHE A 237 -11.55 14.52 -21.90
N GLY A 238 -11.17 13.31 -22.32
CA GLY A 238 -10.59 13.05 -23.63
C GLY A 238 -9.40 13.96 -23.91
N ASP A 239 -9.44 14.66 -25.05
CA ASP A 239 -8.30 15.44 -25.58
C ASP A 239 -7.79 16.52 -24.62
N ARG A 240 -8.62 16.98 -23.66
CA ARG A 240 -8.17 17.89 -22.61
C ARG A 240 -7.06 17.32 -21.74
N PHE A 241 -7.17 16.04 -21.32
CA PHE A 241 -6.25 15.37 -20.39
C PHE A 241 -5.58 14.11 -20.98
N LYS A 242 -5.70 13.89 -22.29
CA LYS A 242 -4.90 12.90 -23.04
C LYS A 242 -3.41 13.19 -23.18
N PRO A 243 -2.90 14.44 -23.11
CA PRO A 243 -1.46 14.68 -23.13
C PRO A 243 -0.73 13.85 -22.06
N VAL A 244 0.33 13.12 -22.47
CA VAL A 244 1.07 12.23 -21.58
C VAL A 244 2.08 13.03 -20.76
N PHE A 245 2.15 12.77 -19.45
CA PHE A 245 3.12 13.42 -18.58
C PHE A 245 4.55 13.06 -18.99
N PRO A 246 5.41 14.05 -19.28
CA PRO A 246 6.77 13.79 -19.78
C PRO A 246 7.64 13.26 -18.64
N SER A 247 8.15 12.04 -18.82
CA SER A 247 9.07 11.43 -17.85
C SER A 247 10.44 12.12 -17.84
N HIS A 248 10.81 12.75 -18.97
CA HIS A 248 12.15 13.26 -19.28
C HIS A 248 13.23 12.19 -19.27
N ASP A 249 12.89 11.01 -19.79
CA ASP A 249 13.83 9.91 -20.02
C ASP A 249 14.64 9.53 -18.76
N PRO A 250 13.97 9.07 -17.67
CA PRO A 250 14.64 8.57 -16.47
C PRO A 250 15.42 7.27 -16.76
N ALA A 251 16.46 6.98 -15.97
CA ALA A 251 16.99 5.62 -15.91
C ALA A 251 16.05 4.77 -15.04
N VAL A 252 15.50 3.70 -15.61
CA VAL A 252 14.50 2.85 -14.95
C VAL A 252 14.99 1.40 -14.90
N TYR A 253 14.78 0.75 -13.77
CA TYR A 253 14.91 -0.69 -13.60
C TYR A 253 13.57 -1.27 -13.18
N ILE A 254 13.11 -2.31 -13.87
CA ILE A 254 11.88 -3.04 -13.56
C ILE A 254 12.23 -4.52 -13.41
N ARG A 255 11.62 -5.18 -12.44
CA ARG A 255 11.67 -6.63 -12.26
C ARG A 255 10.28 -7.14 -11.92
N LEU A 256 9.89 -8.19 -12.63
CA LEU A 256 8.74 -9.03 -12.30
C LEU A 256 9.27 -10.38 -11.83
N ARG A 257 8.67 -10.93 -10.79
CA ARG A 257 9.05 -12.20 -10.20
C ARG A 257 7.83 -13.05 -9.91
N ALA A 258 7.95 -14.33 -10.23
CA ALA A 258 7.01 -15.36 -9.83
C ALA A 258 7.78 -16.53 -9.20
N GLY A 259 7.39 -16.92 -8.00
CA GLY A 259 8.16 -17.90 -7.22
C GLY A 259 7.35 -18.67 -6.21
N VAL A 260 8.04 -19.58 -5.54
CA VAL A 260 7.55 -20.36 -4.41
C VAL A 260 8.38 -19.99 -3.20
N THR A 261 7.71 -19.60 -2.12
CA THR A 261 8.26 -19.23 -0.82
C THR A 261 8.08 -20.41 0.13
N LEU A 262 9.18 -20.79 0.78
CA LEU A 262 9.20 -21.79 1.83
C LEU A 262 9.49 -21.12 3.16
N THR A 263 8.65 -21.36 4.15
CA THR A 263 8.90 -20.89 5.52
C THR A 263 9.87 -21.87 6.20
N THR A 264 11.07 -21.41 6.54
CA THR A 264 12.14 -22.26 7.09
C THR A 264 12.19 -22.25 8.61
N SER A 265 11.73 -21.17 9.24
CA SER A 265 11.70 -21.01 10.70
C SER A 265 10.55 -20.08 11.10
N VAL A 266 9.89 -20.40 12.22
CA VAL A 266 8.81 -19.59 12.79
C VAL A 266 8.90 -19.61 14.31
N ALA A 267 8.84 -18.44 14.92
CA ALA A 267 8.42 -18.26 16.30
C ALA A 267 7.19 -17.34 16.31
N ASN A 268 6.05 -17.80 16.85
CA ASN A 268 4.81 -17.00 16.84
C ASN A 268 4.20 -16.79 18.23
N ALA A 269 5.01 -16.93 19.30
CA ALA A 269 4.56 -16.79 20.69
C ALA A 269 3.27 -17.60 21.05
N HIS A 270 3.05 -18.76 20.39
CA HIS A 270 1.83 -19.58 20.52
C HIS A 270 0.52 -18.88 20.11
N LEU A 271 0.60 -17.84 19.30
CA LEU A 271 -0.56 -17.11 18.77
C LEU A 271 -1.04 -17.76 17.46
N SER A 272 -2.34 -17.64 17.18
CA SER A 272 -2.89 -17.85 15.84
C SER A 272 -2.60 -16.60 14.99
N PRO A 273 -2.37 -16.73 13.67
CA PRO A 273 -2.69 -17.86 12.80
C PRO A 273 -1.59 -18.92 12.68
N ASP A 274 -1.98 -20.11 12.19
CA ASP A 274 -1.03 -21.12 11.70
C ASP A 274 -0.30 -20.56 10.46
N VAL A 275 1.02 -20.54 10.52
CA VAL A 275 1.87 -20.09 9.42
C VAL A 275 1.84 -21.13 8.30
N GLN A 276 1.67 -20.65 7.06
CA GLN A 276 1.76 -21.50 5.88
C GLN A 276 3.23 -21.85 5.63
N GLU A 277 3.50 -23.15 5.52
CA GLU A 277 4.84 -23.66 5.21
C GLU A 277 5.27 -23.30 3.78
N GLN A 278 4.31 -23.16 2.87
CA GLN A 278 4.54 -22.93 1.46
C GLN A 278 3.54 -21.91 0.90
N ASP A 279 4.06 -20.90 0.22
CA ASP A 279 3.28 -19.87 -0.45
C ASP A 279 3.76 -19.64 -1.88
N GLY A 280 2.86 -19.23 -2.76
CA GLY A 280 3.23 -18.58 -4.01
C GLY A 280 3.63 -17.14 -3.75
N SER A 281 4.53 -16.60 -4.57
CA SER A 281 4.95 -15.20 -4.50
C SER A 281 4.92 -14.57 -5.89
N LEU A 282 4.26 -13.42 -6.00
CA LEU A 282 4.35 -12.50 -7.13
C LEU A 282 4.94 -11.19 -6.65
N ASP A 283 6.07 -10.79 -7.23
CA ASP A 283 6.77 -9.55 -6.85
C ASP A 283 6.93 -8.64 -8.08
N PHE A 284 6.64 -7.36 -7.86
CA PHE A 284 6.92 -6.27 -8.79
C PHE A 284 7.82 -5.26 -8.10
N TYR A 285 8.96 -5.00 -8.72
CA TYR A 285 9.94 -4.03 -8.25
C TYR A 285 10.27 -3.04 -9.35
N MET A 286 10.28 -1.76 -9.02
CA MET A 286 10.70 -0.70 -9.91
C MET A 286 11.57 0.33 -9.19
N THR A 287 12.65 0.76 -9.85
CA THR A 287 13.36 1.98 -9.50
C THR A 287 13.28 2.94 -10.68
N TYR A 288 12.88 4.18 -10.41
CA TYR A 288 12.75 5.25 -11.37
C TYR A 288 13.78 6.34 -11.06
N GLY A 289 14.42 6.88 -12.10
CA GLY A 289 15.38 7.98 -11.95
C GLY A 289 16.70 7.55 -11.31
N LEU A 290 17.26 6.40 -11.69
CA LEU A 290 18.54 5.95 -11.13
C LEU A 290 19.68 6.97 -11.36
N PRO A 291 20.56 7.17 -10.37
CA PRO A 291 21.61 8.19 -10.41
C PRO A 291 22.61 7.97 -11.55
N GLY A 292 23.09 9.08 -12.10
CA GLY A 292 24.19 9.10 -13.07
C GLY A 292 23.81 9.23 -14.53
N LYS A 293 22.52 9.14 -14.89
CA LYS A 293 22.08 9.33 -16.29
C LYS A 293 22.40 10.76 -16.77
N PRO A 294 23.22 10.93 -17.83
CA PRO A 294 23.51 12.26 -18.38
C PRO A 294 22.24 12.99 -18.83
N GLY A 295 22.15 14.29 -18.57
CA GLY A 295 20.99 15.12 -18.94
C GLY A 295 19.78 15.04 -17.99
N TYR A 296 19.64 13.97 -17.20
CA TYR A 296 18.54 13.84 -16.24
C TYR A 296 18.74 14.74 -15.00
N THR A 297 17.64 15.30 -14.49
CA THR A 297 17.63 16.21 -13.34
C THR A 297 16.63 15.77 -12.29
N TYR A 298 16.89 16.09 -11.02
CA TYR A 298 16.09 15.71 -9.86
C TYR A 298 15.38 16.92 -9.27
N LYS A 299 14.56 17.60 -10.07
CA LYS A 299 13.96 18.90 -9.69
C LYS A 299 12.52 18.77 -9.22
N ARG A 300 11.81 17.74 -9.67
CA ARG A 300 10.41 17.46 -9.30
C ARG A 300 10.39 16.41 -8.20
N PRO A 301 9.45 16.48 -7.24
CA PRO A 301 9.17 15.35 -6.36
C PRO A 301 8.99 14.07 -7.19
N PHE A 302 9.50 12.96 -6.67
CA PHE A 302 9.53 11.64 -7.30
C PHE A 302 10.29 11.59 -8.63
N ASP A 303 11.21 12.52 -8.93
CA ASP A 303 12.20 12.32 -9.99
C ASP A 303 13.20 11.19 -9.66
N PHE A 304 13.23 10.73 -8.41
CA PHE A 304 13.67 9.39 -8.02
C PHE A 304 12.58 8.73 -7.17
N PHE A 305 12.26 7.46 -7.45
CA PHE A 305 11.50 6.65 -6.49
C PHE A 305 11.77 5.16 -6.66
N LEU A 306 11.51 4.42 -5.58
CA LEU A 306 11.42 2.97 -5.55
C LEU A 306 9.96 2.59 -5.25
N PHE A 307 9.47 1.61 -6.00
CA PHE A 307 8.18 0.98 -5.77
C PHE A 307 8.39 -0.54 -5.70
N GLU A 308 7.86 -1.16 -4.66
CA GLU A 308 7.90 -2.61 -4.45
C GLU A 308 6.53 -3.09 -4.00
N PHE A 309 6.04 -4.16 -4.63
CA PHE A 309 4.78 -4.78 -4.31
C PHE A 309 4.94 -6.29 -4.35
N THR A 310 4.58 -6.96 -3.26
CA THR A 310 4.59 -8.42 -3.16
C THR A 310 3.20 -8.92 -2.82
N ALA A 311 2.71 -9.86 -3.63
CA ALA A 311 1.45 -10.54 -3.43
C ALA A 311 1.62 -12.04 -3.22
N VAL A 312 0.72 -12.61 -2.42
CA VAL A 312 0.62 -14.05 -2.12
C VAL A 312 -0.63 -14.60 -2.80
N PRO A 313 -0.52 -15.25 -3.98
CA PRO A 313 -1.68 -15.61 -4.80
C PRO A 313 -2.62 -16.64 -4.15
N ASN A 314 -2.09 -17.47 -3.25
CA ASN A 314 -2.82 -18.49 -2.51
C ASN A 314 -3.33 -18.00 -1.15
N ALA A 315 -3.30 -16.68 -0.90
CA ALA A 315 -3.88 -16.09 0.31
C ALA A 315 -5.40 -16.34 0.39
N ARG A 316 -5.91 -16.40 1.62
CA ARG A 316 -7.33 -16.73 1.89
C ARG A 316 -8.28 -15.58 1.57
N THR A 317 -7.81 -14.35 1.67
CA THR A 317 -8.57 -13.13 1.38
C THR A 317 -7.77 -12.20 0.49
N ALA A 318 -8.44 -11.23 -0.16
CA ALA A 318 -7.77 -10.23 -0.97
C ALA A 318 -6.89 -9.28 -0.14
N ALA A 319 -7.25 -9.04 1.12
CA ALA A 319 -6.44 -8.24 2.05
C ALA A 319 -5.15 -8.98 2.44
N ASP A 320 -5.26 -10.28 2.77
CA ASP A 320 -4.11 -11.14 3.07
C ASP A 320 -3.21 -11.41 1.85
N ALA A 321 -3.71 -11.11 0.64
CA ALA A 321 -2.97 -11.31 -0.59
C ALA A 321 -1.86 -10.26 -0.79
N ILE A 322 -1.86 -9.16 -0.04
CA ILE A 322 -0.81 -8.14 -0.10
C ILE A 322 0.14 -8.38 1.07
N GLU A 323 1.37 -8.83 0.77
CA GLU A 323 2.41 -9.01 1.79
C GLU A 323 3.25 -7.75 1.97
N ASN A 324 3.52 -7.03 0.88
CA ASN A 324 4.38 -5.86 0.88
C ASN A 324 3.87 -4.81 -0.10
N LEU A 325 3.80 -3.57 0.35
CA LEU A 325 3.71 -2.38 -0.49
C LEU A 325 4.70 -1.35 0.06
N THR A 326 5.77 -1.09 -0.68
CA THR A 326 6.80 -0.12 -0.28
C THR A 326 6.97 0.92 -1.37
N VAL A 327 6.81 2.18 -1.02
CA VAL A 327 7.09 3.34 -1.86
C VAL A 327 8.07 4.24 -1.15
N ARG A 328 9.12 4.67 -1.84
CA ARG A 328 10.09 5.66 -1.33
C ARG A 328 10.47 6.60 -2.45
N GLY A 329 10.08 7.86 -2.36
CA GLY A 329 10.31 8.87 -3.39
C GLY A 329 11.09 10.07 -2.87
N LEU A 330 12.01 10.60 -3.68
CA LEU A 330 12.69 11.86 -3.38
C LEU A 330 11.68 13.01 -3.44
N LEU A 331 11.47 13.74 -2.35
CA LEU A 331 10.60 14.92 -2.34
C LEU A 331 11.37 16.17 -2.76
N VAL A 332 12.55 16.33 -2.19
CA VAL A 332 13.48 17.42 -2.51
C VAL A 332 14.89 16.93 -2.31
N GLY A 333 15.78 17.27 -3.22
CA GLY A 333 17.18 16.89 -3.14
C GLY A 333 17.98 17.34 -4.34
N ASP A 334 19.23 16.90 -4.39
CA ASP A 334 20.10 17.17 -5.53
C ASP A 334 21.01 15.98 -5.82
N LYS A 335 21.52 15.94 -7.05
CA LYS A 335 22.55 15.00 -7.44
C LYS A 335 23.91 15.42 -6.91
N TYR A 336 24.76 14.44 -6.67
CA TYR A 336 26.16 14.66 -6.35
C TYR A 336 27.05 13.61 -7.05
N ALA A 337 28.34 13.90 -7.11
CA ALA A 337 29.35 13.04 -7.70
C ALA A 337 30.58 12.99 -6.80
N VAL A 338 31.20 11.82 -6.71
CA VAL A 338 32.49 11.65 -6.02
C VAL A 338 33.46 11.01 -7.01
N GLY A 339 34.41 11.82 -7.50
CA GLY A 339 35.28 11.44 -8.59
C GLY A 339 34.53 11.01 -9.86
N ASP A 340 35.18 10.21 -10.70
CA ASP A 340 34.63 9.82 -12.00
C ASP A 340 33.65 8.63 -11.91
N ASN A 341 33.73 7.87 -10.82
CA ASN A 341 33.09 6.55 -10.71
C ASN A 341 31.88 6.50 -9.79
N TYR A 342 31.55 7.57 -9.07
CA TYR A 342 30.39 7.61 -8.18
C TYR A 342 29.39 8.70 -8.56
N ARG A 343 28.12 8.34 -8.66
CA ARG A 343 27.00 9.27 -8.85
C ARG A 343 25.92 8.94 -7.84
N GLY A 344 25.37 9.96 -7.20
CA GLY A 344 24.32 9.78 -6.21
C GLY A 344 23.31 10.91 -6.24
N VAL A 345 22.24 10.70 -5.47
CA VAL A 345 21.21 11.67 -5.15
C VAL A 345 21.05 11.65 -3.64
N TRP A 346 20.95 12.82 -3.03
CA TRP A 346 20.70 12.96 -1.60
C TRP A 346 19.56 13.94 -1.38
N GLY A 347 18.86 13.80 -0.27
CA GLY A 347 17.78 14.70 0.07
C GLY A 347 16.79 14.14 1.07
N LEU A 348 15.61 14.74 1.06
CA LEU A 348 14.44 14.32 1.81
C LEU A 348 13.61 13.37 0.95
N PHE A 349 13.31 12.21 1.51
CA PHE A 349 12.46 11.18 0.93
C PHE A 349 11.14 11.10 1.70
N GLY A 350 10.05 10.91 0.98
CA GLY A 350 8.76 10.53 1.53
C GLY A 350 8.51 9.06 1.23
N GLY A 351 7.97 8.33 2.21
CA GLY A 351 7.78 6.90 2.10
C GLY A 351 6.45 6.42 2.67
N TYR A 352 5.96 5.35 2.07
CA TYR A 352 4.86 4.54 2.58
C TYR A 352 5.30 3.09 2.55
N GLU A 353 5.32 2.42 3.70
CA GLU A 353 5.66 0.99 3.77
C GLU A 353 4.55 0.25 4.50
N TYR A 354 4.02 -0.81 3.89
CA TYR A 354 3.13 -1.80 4.49
C TYR A 354 3.81 -3.17 4.36
N LEU A 355 3.91 -3.89 5.47
CA LEU A 355 4.48 -5.22 5.54
C LEU A 355 3.59 -6.12 6.40
N SER A 356 3.28 -7.29 5.88
CA SER A 356 2.45 -8.29 6.53
C SER A 356 3.11 -9.68 6.44
N PRO A 357 4.34 -9.88 6.96
CA PRO A 357 4.90 -11.22 7.09
C PRO A 357 3.99 -12.02 8.03
N GLN A 358 3.40 -13.12 7.55
CA GLN A 358 2.33 -13.99 8.14
C GLN A 358 2.03 -13.96 9.67
N VAL A 359 3.00 -13.62 10.51
CA VAL A 359 2.95 -13.54 11.98
C VAL A 359 2.67 -12.13 12.54
N PHE A 360 3.04 -11.05 11.85
CA PHE A 360 2.81 -9.67 12.30
C PHE A 360 2.68 -8.70 11.13
N ASN A 361 2.11 -7.53 11.40
CA ASN A 361 1.99 -6.46 10.42
C ASN A 361 2.67 -5.18 10.92
N VAL A 362 3.22 -4.39 10.00
CA VAL A 362 3.66 -3.02 10.24
C VAL A 362 3.35 -2.15 9.04
N ALA A 363 2.86 -0.96 9.29
CA ALA A 363 2.66 0.06 8.29
C ALA A 363 3.16 1.41 8.80
N THR A 364 3.79 2.18 7.93
CA THR A 364 4.41 3.47 8.28
C THR A 364 4.31 4.44 7.11
N THR A 365 3.91 5.66 7.41
CA THR A 365 4.06 6.81 6.53
C THR A 365 5.21 7.66 7.08
N ASN A 366 6.27 7.81 6.30
CA ASN A 366 7.54 8.31 6.81
C ASN A 366 8.17 9.42 5.96
N PHE A 367 9.08 10.13 6.62
CA PHE A 367 10.04 11.01 5.98
C PHE A 367 11.45 10.59 6.39
N ALA A 368 12.36 10.52 5.44
CA ALA A 368 13.74 10.13 5.69
C ALA A 368 14.75 11.06 5.02
N LEU A 369 15.83 11.38 5.72
CA LEU A 369 17.00 11.99 5.11
C LEU A 369 17.98 10.90 4.71
N GLY A 370 18.57 11.03 3.53
CA GLY A 370 19.60 10.10 3.14
C GLY A 370 20.01 10.21 1.70
N THR A 371 20.51 9.10 1.17
CA THR A 371 21.10 9.06 -0.16
C THR A 371 20.93 7.72 -0.85
N VAL A 372 20.85 7.79 -2.17
CA VAL A 372 20.94 6.67 -3.09
C VAL A 372 22.07 6.93 -4.07
N GLY A 373 22.84 5.92 -4.43
CA GLY A 373 23.99 6.12 -5.30
C GLY A 373 24.44 4.85 -6.00
N GLN A 374 25.27 5.05 -7.02
CA GLN A 374 25.94 3.99 -7.76
C GLN A 374 27.43 4.28 -7.85
N TRP A 375 28.22 3.26 -7.55
CA TRP A 375 29.67 3.23 -7.69
C TRP A 375 30.08 2.19 -8.73
N TRP A 376 30.75 2.60 -9.79
CA TRP A 376 31.49 1.69 -10.64
C TRP A 376 32.81 1.27 -9.97
N LEU A 377 32.85 0.04 -9.44
CA LEU A 377 34.05 -0.55 -8.83
C LEU A 377 35.06 -0.98 -9.90
N THR A 378 34.56 -1.51 -11.02
CA THR A 378 35.35 -1.86 -12.21
C THR A 378 34.55 -1.50 -13.47
N ARG A 379 35.06 -1.83 -14.67
CA ARG A 379 34.29 -1.68 -15.91
C ARG A 379 33.02 -2.53 -15.95
N THR A 380 33.02 -3.67 -15.27
CA THR A 380 31.92 -4.65 -15.29
C THR A 380 31.21 -4.79 -13.96
N VAL A 381 31.70 -4.18 -12.87
CA VAL A 381 31.09 -4.32 -11.54
C VAL A 381 30.62 -2.96 -11.03
N ALA A 382 29.33 -2.85 -10.77
CA ALA A 382 28.71 -1.70 -10.12
C ALA A 382 28.17 -2.08 -8.73
N LEU A 383 28.26 -1.15 -7.79
CA LEU A 383 27.63 -1.24 -6.48
C LEU A 383 26.63 -0.10 -6.35
N GLN A 384 25.34 -0.42 -6.22
CA GLN A 384 24.33 0.54 -5.83
C GLN A 384 24.12 0.48 -4.31
N GLY A 385 23.89 1.63 -3.69
CA GLY A 385 23.69 1.76 -2.26
C GLY A 385 22.55 2.72 -1.93
N THR A 386 21.82 2.40 -0.88
CA THR A 386 20.78 3.23 -0.27
C THR A 386 21.07 3.32 1.21
N ALA A 387 21.07 4.53 1.76
CA ALA A 387 21.16 4.78 3.19
C ALA A 387 20.15 5.86 3.56
N LEU A 388 19.16 5.50 4.38
CA LEU A 388 18.11 6.41 4.82
C LEU A 388 17.99 6.33 6.34
N LEU A 389 17.76 7.48 6.96
CA LEU A 389 17.40 7.59 8.37
C LEU A 389 16.15 8.46 8.45
N GLY A 390 15.04 7.85 8.86
CA GLY A 390 13.75 8.51 8.88
C GLY A 390 13.01 8.39 10.18
N VAL A 391 11.88 9.10 10.21
CA VAL A 391 10.85 8.98 11.22
C VAL A 391 9.51 8.93 10.52
N GLY A 392 8.68 7.97 10.92
CA GLY A 392 7.33 7.81 10.43
C GLY A 392 6.29 7.84 11.53
N PHE A 393 5.05 7.80 11.09
CA PHE A 393 3.89 7.55 11.91
C PHE A 393 3.13 6.38 11.29
N GLY A 394 2.69 5.44 12.12
CA GLY A 394 1.96 4.28 11.64
C GLY A 394 1.69 3.27 12.74
N ALA A 395 1.38 2.03 12.36
CA ALA A 395 0.97 1.00 13.29
C ALA A 395 1.70 -0.33 13.10
N SER A 396 1.82 -1.09 14.18
CA SER A 396 2.24 -2.50 14.15
C SER A 396 1.36 -3.37 15.05
N GLY A 397 1.19 -4.64 14.68
CA GLY A 397 0.35 -5.57 15.43
C GLY A 397 0.57 -7.02 15.05
N THR A 398 -0.03 -7.93 15.79
CA THR A 398 -0.01 -9.37 15.46
C THR A 398 -0.95 -9.64 14.28
N ALA A 399 -0.49 -10.41 13.29
CA ALA A 399 -1.32 -10.77 12.15
C ALA A 399 -2.38 -11.80 12.55
N GLY A 400 -3.58 -11.76 11.95
CA GLY A 400 -4.63 -12.77 12.10
C GLY A 400 -6.01 -12.23 12.52
N ARG A 401 -7.08 -12.93 12.12
CA ARG A 401 -8.50 -12.49 12.26
C ARG A 401 -8.95 -12.05 13.65
N HIS A 402 -8.41 -12.65 14.71
CA HIS A 402 -8.77 -12.30 16.09
C HIS A 402 -7.90 -11.18 16.68
N ALA A 403 -6.84 -10.80 15.95
CA ALA A 403 -5.84 -9.80 16.35
C ALA A 403 -5.77 -8.61 15.37
N GLU A 404 -6.64 -8.53 14.35
CA GLU A 404 -6.69 -7.41 13.40
C GLU A 404 -6.96 -6.04 14.04
N ARG A 405 -7.37 -6.03 15.32
CA ARG A 405 -7.55 -4.84 16.17
C ARG A 405 -6.55 -4.76 17.32
N ASP A 406 -5.62 -5.70 17.44
CA ASP A 406 -4.51 -5.72 18.40
C ASP A 406 -3.25 -5.10 17.76
N PHE A 407 -3.32 -3.79 17.51
CA PHE A 407 -2.21 -3.04 16.94
C PHE A 407 -2.00 -1.71 17.67
N ARG A 408 -0.79 -1.15 17.53
CA ARG A 408 -0.32 0.05 18.22
C ARG A 408 0.08 1.11 17.23
N TYR A 409 -0.51 2.30 17.34
CA TYR A 409 -0.01 3.48 16.65
C TYR A 409 1.19 4.09 17.37
N GLY A 410 2.12 4.67 16.62
CA GLY A 410 3.26 5.32 17.21
C GLY A 410 4.13 6.09 16.22
N VAL A 411 5.08 6.81 16.80
CA VAL A 411 6.21 7.37 16.05
C VAL A 411 7.21 6.24 15.82
N ILE A 412 7.73 6.16 14.59
CA ILE A 412 8.53 5.04 14.11
C ILE A 412 9.85 5.58 13.56
N PRO A 413 10.92 5.74 14.36
CA PRO A 413 12.24 5.94 13.78
C PRO A 413 12.66 4.68 13.01
N GLU A 414 13.19 4.87 11.80
CA GLU A 414 13.38 3.81 10.83
C GLU A 414 14.68 4.00 10.02
N PRO A 415 15.78 3.32 10.41
CA PRO A 415 16.99 3.27 9.61
C PRO A 415 16.85 2.22 8.51
N LEU A 416 17.43 2.52 7.35
CA LEU A 416 17.48 1.60 6.22
C LEU A 416 18.85 1.64 5.55
N LEU A 417 19.40 0.45 5.33
CA LEU A 417 20.59 0.24 4.50
C LEU A 417 20.29 -0.79 3.42
N GLY A 418 20.60 -0.46 2.18
CA GLY A 418 20.44 -1.36 1.04
C GLY A 418 21.69 -1.34 0.16
N LEU A 419 22.08 -2.50 -0.33
CA LEU A 419 23.20 -2.69 -1.25
C LEU A 419 22.77 -3.60 -2.39
N ARG A 420 23.22 -3.28 -3.60
CA ARG A 420 23.05 -4.11 -4.79
C ARG A 420 24.34 -4.12 -5.58
N LEU A 421 25.04 -5.26 -5.55
CA LEU A 421 26.21 -5.53 -6.36
C LEU A 421 25.77 -6.13 -7.70
N ILE A 422 26.16 -5.49 -8.79
CA ILE A 422 25.80 -5.86 -10.16
C ILE A 422 27.07 -6.26 -10.89
N VAL A 423 27.08 -7.46 -11.46
CA VAL A 423 28.18 -8.00 -12.27
C VAL A 423 27.70 -8.08 -13.72
N SER A 424 28.06 -7.04 -14.49
CA SER A 424 27.69 -6.84 -15.89
C SER A 424 26.17 -7.00 -16.07
N ASP A 425 25.80 -7.86 -17.00
CA ASP A 425 24.48 -8.36 -17.31
C ASP A 425 24.29 -9.81 -16.84
N LEU A 426 25.25 -10.37 -16.10
CA LEU A 426 25.26 -11.77 -15.67
C LEU A 426 24.49 -11.98 -14.37
N ALA A 427 24.82 -11.22 -13.32
CA ALA A 427 24.31 -11.48 -11.98
C ALA A 427 24.14 -10.22 -11.14
N MET A 428 23.25 -10.31 -10.16
CA MET A 428 22.99 -9.29 -9.16
C MET A 428 22.85 -9.93 -7.78
N LEU A 429 23.61 -9.42 -6.82
CA LEU A 429 23.46 -9.74 -5.39
C LEU A 429 22.91 -8.51 -4.69
N GLU A 430 21.78 -8.67 -3.99
CA GLU A 430 21.17 -7.61 -3.20
C GLU A 430 21.07 -8.00 -1.73
N ALA A 431 21.27 -7.02 -0.87
CA ALA A 431 21.10 -7.15 0.57
C ALA A 431 20.48 -5.87 1.12
N ALA A 432 19.52 -5.99 2.03
CA ALA A 432 18.93 -4.84 2.70
C ALA A 432 18.61 -5.19 4.16
N GLY A 433 18.75 -4.18 5.02
CA GLY A 433 18.37 -4.24 6.42
C GLY A 433 17.58 -2.99 6.77
N ARG A 434 16.48 -3.17 7.51
CA ARG A 434 15.64 -2.09 8.02
C ARG A 434 15.14 -2.41 9.41
N GLN A 435 14.96 -1.37 10.22
CA GLN A 435 14.38 -1.48 11.55
C GLN A 435 13.22 -0.51 11.69
N TYR A 436 12.25 -0.86 12.52
CA TYR A 436 11.14 -0.01 12.91
C TYR A 436 11.08 -0.01 14.43
N TRP A 437 11.22 1.17 15.04
CA TRP A 437 11.04 1.33 16.48
C TRP A 437 9.72 2.03 16.76
N ILE A 438 8.67 1.25 17.02
CA ILE A 438 7.35 1.80 17.28
C ILE A 438 7.32 2.26 18.73
N VAL A 439 7.16 3.57 18.94
CA VAL A 439 7.03 4.19 20.27
C VAL A 439 5.71 4.95 20.29
N GLY A 440 4.76 4.51 21.12
CA GLY A 440 3.46 5.15 21.13
C GLY A 440 2.45 4.56 22.11
N ILE A 441 1.35 5.29 22.24
CA ILE A 441 0.10 4.87 22.89
C ILE A 441 -0.73 4.12 21.84
N GLY A 442 -1.13 2.89 22.14
CA GLY A 442 -2.02 2.15 21.26
C GLY A 442 -3.45 2.63 21.42
N LYS A 443 -4.23 2.59 20.35
CA LYS A 443 -5.68 2.40 20.43
C LYS A 443 -5.93 1.12 19.66
N GLY A 444 -6.41 0.11 20.38
CA GLY A 444 -6.66 -1.23 19.86
C GLY A 444 -7.57 -1.97 20.82
N ALA A 445 -8.13 -3.09 20.37
CA ALA A 445 -9.08 -3.89 21.16
C ALA A 445 -8.41 -4.65 22.33
N SER A 446 -7.08 -4.59 22.46
CA SER A 446 -6.34 -5.27 23.53
C SER A 446 -6.43 -4.52 24.86
N PRO A 447 -6.52 -5.25 26.00
CA PRO A 447 -6.34 -4.65 27.32
C PRO A 447 -5.03 -3.86 27.39
N HIS A 448 -5.06 -2.64 27.93
CA HIS A 448 -3.92 -1.73 28.06
C HIS A 448 -3.32 -1.22 26.73
N ALA A 449 -4.07 -1.29 25.63
CA ALA A 449 -3.63 -0.69 24.37
C ALA A 449 -3.31 0.80 24.54
N ASP A 450 -4.10 1.52 25.35
CA ASP A 450 -3.95 2.94 25.70
C ASP A 450 -2.72 3.27 26.54
N GLU A 451 -2.02 2.26 27.07
CA GLU A 451 -0.79 2.45 27.82
C GLU A 451 0.44 2.56 26.89
N PHE A 452 1.44 3.32 27.36
CA PHE A 452 2.71 3.47 26.65
C PHE A 452 3.39 2.11 26.49
N GLY A 453 3.81 1.80 25.26
CA GLY A 453 4.55 0.59 24.94
C GLY A 453 5.52 0.83 23.81
N HIS A 454 6.36 -0.16 23.57
CA HIS A 454 7.37 -0.10 22.52
C HIS A 454 7.50 -1.43 21.80
N GLU A 455 7.76 -1.35 20.50
CA GLU A 455 8.00 -2.50 19.65
C GLU A 455 9.21 -2.25 18.76
N ARG A 456 9.99 -3.29 18.52
CA ARG A 456 11.05 -3.28 17.53
C ARG A 456 10.76 -4.34 16.48
N ILE A 457 10.75 -3.93 15.23
CA ILE A 457 10.69 -4.85 14.10
C ILE A 457 12.00 -4.75 13.32
N ASP A 458 12.61 -5.89 13.06
CA ASP A 458 13.84 -6.05 12.29
C ASP A 458 13.49 -6.83 11.01
N ARG A 459 13.88 -6.31 9.84
CA ARG A 459 13.73 -7.05 8.57
C ARG A 459 15.03 -7.01 7.77
N GLY A 460 15.52 -8.20 7.44
CA GLY A 460 16.70 -8.43 6.62
C GLY A 460 16.34 -9.22 5.37
N THR A 461 16.93 -8.85 4.24
CA THR A 461 16.75 -9.55 2.96
C THR A 461 18.08 -9.76 2.27
N ILE A 462 18.33 -10.94 1.73
CA ILE A 462 19.46 -11.23 0.85
C ILE A 462 18.94 -11.96 -0.39
N GLY A 463 19.41 -11.58 -1.57
CA GLY A 463 18.94 -12.12 -2.83
C GLY A 463 20.04 -12.25 -3.87
N LEU A 464 20.15 -13.44 -4.48
CA LEU A 464 21.00 -13.65 -5.65
C LEU A 464 20.11 -13.87 -6.87
N THR A 465 20.28 -13.03 -7.89
CA THR A 465 19.63 -13.19 -9.20
C THR A 465 20.70 -13.43 -10.27
N VAL A 466 20.53 -14.48 -11.07
CA VAL A 466 21.43 -14.84 -12.18
C VAL A 466 20.64 -14.86 -13.48
N ARG A 467 21.11 -14.09 -14.47
CA ARG A 467 20.53 -14.07 -15.82
C ARG A 467 20.82 -15.38 -16.53
N VAL A 468 19.78 -15.97 -17.11
CA VAL A 468 19.88 -17.19 -17.90
C VAL A 468 20.00 -16.82 -19.37
N PHE A 469 19.06 -16.03 -19.90
CA PHE A 469 19.10 -15.53 -21.29
C PHE A 469 18.18 -14.32 -21.45
N GLY A 470 18.59 -13.33 -22.25
CA GLY A 470 17.76 -12.14 -22.52
C GLY A 470 17.23 -11.49 -21.22
N PRO A 471 15.92 -11.24 -21.09
CA PRO A 471 15.32 -10.71 -19.86
C PRO A 471 15.08 -11.77 -18.77
N HIS A 472 15.37 -13.05 -19.02
CA HIS A 472 15.00 -14.16 -18.14
C HIS A 472 16.11 -14.49 -17.14
N ALA A 473 15.76 -14.57 -15.86
CA ALA A 473 16.67 -14.86 -14.77
C ALA A 473 16.05 -15.77 -13.72
N LEU A 474 16.89 -16.46 -12.95
CA LEU A 474 16.50 -17.21 -11.76
C LEU A 474 17.05 -16.52 -10.52
N SER A 475 16.30 -16.58 -9.42
CA SER A 475 16.75 -15.99 -8.15
C SER A 475 16.46 -16.87 -6.96
N LEU A 476 17.31 -16.74 -5.95
CA LEU A 476 17.10 -17.26 -4.60
C LEU A 476 17.11 -16.10 -3.62
N HIS A 477 16.06 -15.98 -2.81
CA HIS A 477 15.86 -14.91 -1.84
C HIS A 477 15.66 -15.47 -0.45
N TYR A 478 16.36 -14.91 0.52
CA TYR A 478 16.18 -15.20 1.93
C TYR A 478 15.71 -13.93 2.65
N VAL A 479 14.64 -14.05 3.42
CA VAL A 479 14.07 -12.96 4.21
C VAL A 479 13.95 -13.41 5.66
N VAL A 480 14.40 -12.56 6.57
CA VAL A 480 14.15 -12.70 8.00
C VAL A 480 13.37 -11.49 8.47
N SER A 481 12.29 -11.73 9.20
CA SER A 481 11.47 -10.70 9.84
C SER A 481 11.27 -11.08 11.30
N ALA A 482 11.63 -10.19 12.22
CA ALA A 482 11.49 -10.41 13.66
C ALA A 482 10.81 -9.21 14.31
N ARG A 483 9.99 -9.46 15.32
CA ARG A 483 9.27 -8.47 16.13
C ARG A 483 9.48 -8.80 17.60
N GLU A 484 9.98 -7.82 18.34
CA GLU A 484 9.98 -7.78 19.80
C GLU A 484 8.96 -6.75 20.24
N ALA A 485 7.95 -7.15 20.99
CA ALA A 485 6.92 -6.24 21.49
C ALA A 485 6.79 -6.37 23.01
N SER A 486 6.79 -5.24 23.72
CA SER A 486 6.46 -5.22 25.14
C SER A 486 5.05 -4.63 25.32
N VAL A 487 4.12 -5.45 25.79
CA VAL A 487 2.72 -5.08 25.98
C VAL A 487 2.42 -4.98 27.48
N PRO A 488 2.02 -3.80 27.99
CA PRO A 488 1.59 -3.65 29.38
C PRO A 488 0.47 -4.65 29.71
N GLY A 489 0.60 -5.38 30.83
CA GLY A 489 -0.35 -6.42 31.25
C GLY A 489 -0.31 -7.74 30.45
N GLY A 490 0.37 -7.78 29.29
CA GLY A 490 0.42 -8.94 28.38
C GLY A 490 1.79 -9.63 28.28
N GLY A 491 2.85 -9.04 28.85
CA GLY A 491 4.22 -9.56 28.80
C GLY A 491 4.92 -9.30 27.46
N ASP A 492 6.19 -9.67 27.40
CA ASP A 492 7.00 -9.54 26.18
C ASP A 492 6.63 -10.63 25.17
N ARG A 493 6.44 -10.23 23.91
CA ARG A 493 6.13 -11.11 22.78
C ARG A 493 7.28 -11.10 21.78
N HIS A 494 7.81 -12.28 21.50
CA HIS A 494 8.77 -12.51 20.43
C HIS A 494 8.10 -13.23 19.26
N GLN A 495 8.14 -12.63 18.08
CA GLN A 495 7.66 -13.24 16.84
C GLN A 495 8.76 -13.16 15.78
N SER A 496 8.98 -14.22 15.02
CA SER A 496 9.92 -14.24 13.91
C SER A 496 9.47 -15.19 12.82
N VAL A 497 9.80 -14.86 11.58
CA VAL A 497 9.61 -15.71 10.42
C VAL A 497 10.81 -15.58 9.49
N GLU A 498 11.29 -16.73 9.03
CA GLU A 498 12.33 -16.84 8.02
C GLU A 498 11.76 -17.53 6.79
N THR A 499 12.03 -16.96 5.62
CA THR A 499 11.55 -17.51 4.36
C THR A 499 12.67 -17.61 3.32
N LEU A 500 12.57 -18.65 2.50
CA LEU A 500 13.41 -18.88 1.33
C LEU A 500 12.53 -18.95 0.08
N THR A 501 12.74 -18.05 -0.87
CA THR A 501 11.97 -17.99 -2.11
C THR A 501 12.86 -18.33 -3.31
N LEU A 502 12.46 -19.36 -4.06
CA LEU A 502 13.00 -19.64 -5.39
C LEU A 502 12.08 -19.02 -6.43
N SER A 503 12.63 -18.30 -7.41
CA SER A 503 11.79 -17.59 -8.38
C SER A 503 12.36 -17.51 -9.78
N TYR A 504 11.43 -17.49 -10.74
CA TYR A 504 11.66 -16.96 -12.08
C TYR A 504 11.51 -15.44 -12.08
N ASN A 505 12.37 -14.75 -12.81
CA ASN A 505 12.39 -13.30 -12.93
C ASN A 505 12.36 -12.90 -14.41
N PHE A 506 11.54 -11.90 -14.71
CA PHE A 506 11.59 -11.14 -15.94
C PHE A 506 12.15 -9.75 -15.64
N LEU A 507 13.32 -9.46 -16.20
CA LEU A 507 14.10 -8.26 -15.96
C LEU A 507 13.90 -7.25 -17.09
N GLY A 508 13.78 -5.98 -16.73
CA GLY A 508 13.86 -4.87 -17.68
C GLY A 508 15.23 -4.79 -18.37
N HIS A 509 15.28 -4.05 -19.48
CA HIS A 509 16.42 -4.03 -20.42
C HIS A 509 17.74 -3.46 -19.84
N THR A 510 17.69 -2.72 -18.73
CA THR A 510 18.88 -2.13 -18.10
C THR A 510 19.63 -3.15 -17.27
N ARG A 511 20.92 -3.40 -17.56
CA ARG A 511 21.92 -4.25 -16.84
C ARG A 511 21.71 -4.34 -15.31
N PHE A 512 20.69 -5.06 -14.86
CA PHE A 512 20.18 -5.03 -13.48
C PHE A 512 20.01 -3.62 -12.86
N GLY A 513 19.73 -2.62 -13.71
CA GLY A 513 19.61 -1.22 -13.29
C GLY A 513 20.94 -0.45 -13.17
N ALA A 514 22.09 -1.00 -13.57
CA ALA A 514 23.32 -0.24 -13.62
C ALA A 514 23.26 0.86 -14.69
N VAL A 515 23.46 2.11 -14.29
CA VAL A 515 23.49 3.28 -15.19
C VAL A 515 24.90 3.49 -15.71
N GLU A 516 25.08 3.55 -17.03
CA GLU A 516 26.38 3.84 -17.63
C GLU A 516 26.51 5.33 -17.96
N TRP A 517 27.55 5.95 -17.44
CA TRP A 517 27.90 7.36 -17.71
C TRP A 517 29.37 7.53 -18.08
N ARG A 518 30.15 6.45 -18.05
CA ARG A 518 31.56 6.50 -18.40
C ARG A 518 31.69 6.45 -19.92
N PRO A 519 32.72 7.07 -20.50
CA PRO A 519 32.96 7.00 -21.93
C PRO A 519 33.12 5.54 -22.40
N GLU A 520 32.57 5.21 -23.57
CA GLU A 520 32.93 3.99 -24.27
C GLU A 520 34.44 4.02 -24.57
N GLU A 521 35.17 2.94 -24.28
CA GLU A 521 36.50 2.79 -24.86
C GLU A 521 36.31 2.62 -26.37
N MET A 522 37.02 3.44 -27.17
CA MET A 522 37.19 3.15 -28.59
C MET A 522 37.53 1.67 -28.75
N PRO A 523 36.86 0.93 -29.67
CA PRO A 523 37.17 -0.48 -29.87
C PRO A 523 38.68 -0.58 -30.14
N ARG A 524 39.37 -1.36 -29.31
CA ARG A 524 40.77 -1.71 -29.60
C ARG A 524 40.77 -2.37 -30.97
N ARG A 525 41.36 -1.67 -31.94
CA ARG A 525 41.53 -2.13 -33.33
C ARG A 525 42.25 -3.47 -33.37
#